data_AF-A0A0T6VYN0-F1
#
_entry.id   AF-A0A0T6VYN0-F1
#
_cell.length_a   1.000
_cell.length_b   1.000
_cell.length_c   1.000
_cell.angle_alpha   90.00
_cell.angle_beta   90.00
_cell.angle_gamma   90.00
#
_symmetry.space_group_name_H-M   'P 1'
#
loop_
_entity.id
_entity.type
_entity.pdbx_description
1 polymer ?
#
loop_
_entity_poly.entity_id
_entity_poly.type
_entity_poly.pdbx_seq_one_letter_code
_entity_poly.pdbx_strand_id
1 'polypeptide(L)' 'MNGRKCYISGGDLARSLTVFAALEGEGMESWTCFYVSADSPGFKVARTELKMGMRASGAAELELNNVFVPDQNVVGGLR' A
#
# COMPACT_ATOMS: atom_id res chain seq x y z
N MET A 1 8.18 1.69 -6.37
CA MET A 1 7.16 0.65 -6.11
C MET A 1 5.97 0.85 -7.04
N ASN A 2 5.49 -0.24 -7.64
CA ASN A 2 4.36 -0.25 -8.57
C ASN A 2 3.33 -1.31 -8.15
N GLY A 3 2.04 -0.99 -8.21
CA GLY A 3 0.98 -1.96 -7.98
C GLY A 3 -0.31 -1.37 -7.41
N ARG A 4 -1.23 -2.26 -7.04
CA ARG A 4 -2.52 -1.93 -6.45
C ARG A 4 -2.82 -2.80 -5.24
N LYS A 5 -3.54 -2.24 -4.27
CA LYS A 5 -4.06 -2.95 -3.09
C LYS A 5 -5.54 -2.66 -2.95
N CYS A 6 -6.35 -3.70 -2.81
CA CYS A 6 -7.81 -3.59 -2.76
C CYS A 6 -8.33 -3.79 -1.33
N TYR A 7 -9.49 -3.19 -1.03
CA TYR A 7 -10.22 -3.35 0.23
C TYR A 7 -9.44 -2.94 1.49
N ILE A 8 -8.60 -1.91 1.38
CA ILE A 8 -7.78 -1.44 2.50
C ILE A 8 -8.65 -0.62 3.45
N SER A 9 -8.95 -1.20 4.62
CA SER A 9 -9.77 -0.55 5.65
C SER A 9 -9.13 0.78 6.09
N GLY A 10 -9.89 1.87 6.02
CA GLY A 10 -9.41 3.23 6.31
C GLY A 10 -8.37 3.78 5.34
N GLY A 11 -8.11 3.11 4.21
CA GLY A 11 -7.10 3.54 3.24
C GLY A 11 -7.39 4.89 2.58
N ASP A 12 -8.64 5.35 2.62
CA ASP A 12 -9.09 6.68 2.18
C ASP A 12 -8.74 7.80 3.17
N LEU A 13 -8.43 7.46 4.42
CA LEU A 13 -8.09 8.41 5.50
C LEU A 13 -6.67 8.25 6.03
N ALA A 14 -6.00 7.14 5.71
CA ALA A 14 -4.68 6.82 6.20
C ALA A 14 -3.65 7.87 5.76
N ARG A 15 -2.82 8.32 6.71
CA ARG A 15 -1.64 9.19 6.42
C ARG A 15 -0.39 8.37 6.09
N SER A 16 -0.38 7.11 6.47
CA SER A 16 0.73 6.19 6.24
C SER A 16 0.22 4.76 6.11
N LEU A 17 0.96 3.95 5.38
CA LEU A 17 0.60 2.58 5.04
C LEU A 17 1.78 1.65 5.25
N THR A 18 1.46 0.43 5.66
CA THR A 18 2.39 -0.69 5.61
C THR A 18 2.04 -1.54 4.39
N VAL A 19 2.93 -1.57 3.40
CA VAL A 19 2.70 -2.22 2.11
C VAL A 19 3.63 -3.42 1.99
N PHE A 20 3.05 -4.61 1.83
CA PHE A 20 3.82 -5.78 1.43
C PHE A 20 3.91 -5.87 -0.09
N ALA A 21 5.12 -6.04 -0.62
CA ALA A 21 5.37 -6.23 -2.04
C ALA A 21 6.52 -7.23 -2.25
N ALA A 22 6.45 -8.00 -3.32
CA ALA A 22 7.56 -8.82 -3.80
C ALA A 22 8.62 -7.93 -4.47
N LEU A 23 9.88 -8.36 -4.41
CA LEU A 23 10.93 -7.78 -5.22
C LEU A 23 10.78 -8.24 -6.68
N GLU A 24 11.19 -7.38 -7.61
CA GLU A 24 10.99 -7.63 -9.04
C GLU A 24 11.79 -8.86 -9.51
N GLY A 25 11.11 -9.77 -10.21
CA GLY A 25 11.72 -11.01 -10.68
C GLY A 25 11.83 -12.11 -9.62
N GLU A 26 11.33 -11.88 -8.41
CA GLU A 26 11.43 -12.82 -7.29
C GLU A 26 10.08 -13.42 -6.85
N GLY A 27 10.15 -14.52 -6.11
CA GLY A 27 8.99 -15.26 -5.62
C GLY A 27 8.39 -14.68 -4.33
N MET A 28 7.42 -15.41 -3.77
CA MET A 28 6.72 -15.00 -2.53
C MET A 28 7.66 -14.85 -1.32
N GLU A 29 8.80 -15.53 -1.31
CA GLU A 29 9.81 -15.46 -0.25
C GLU A 29 10.44 -14.05 -0.12
N SER A 30 10.49 -13.29 -1.23
CA SER A 30 11.03 -11.91 -1.29
C SER A 30 10.10 -10.84 -0.72
N TRP A 31 8.92 -11.25 -0.21
CA TRP A 31 7.92 -10.31 0.26
C TRP A 31 8.48 -9.48 1.40
N THR A 32 8.64 -8.20 1.11
CA THR A 32 9.21 -7.23 2.02
C THR A 32 8.11 -6.25 2.45
N CYS A 33 8.23 -5.80 3.69
CA CYS A 33 7.33 -4.85 4.30
C CYS A 33 7.89 -3.43 4.14
N PHE A 34 7.10 -2.52 3.55
CA PHE A 34 7.51 -1.15 3.27
C PHE A 34 6.59 -0.16 3.95
N TYR A 35 7.15 0.81 4.65
CA TYR A 35 6.41 1.97 5.16
C TYR A 35 6.30 3.03 4.05
N VAL A 36 5.06 3.38 3.70
CA VAL A 36 4.74 4.35 2.65
C VAL A 36 3.92 5.48 3.24
N SER A 37 4.34 6.72 3.01
CA SER A 37 3.53 7.89 3.38
C SER A 37 2.45 8.14 2.32
N ALA A 38 1.25 8.55 2.72
CA ALA A 38 0.14 8.81 1.80
C ALA A 38 0.31 10.09 0.96
N ASP A 39 1.30 10.93 1.29
CA ASP A 39 1.72 12.09 0.49
C ASP A 39 2.85 11.76 -0.50
N SER A 40 3.33 10.51 -0.52
CA SER A 40 4.42 10.10 -1.42
C SER A 40 4.01 10.32 -2.88
N PRO A 41 4.84 10.95 -3.71
CA PRO A 41 4.58 11.07 -5.15
C PRO A 41 4.28 9.71 -5.77
N GLY A 42 3.21 9.63 -6.55
CA GLY A 42 2.75 8.40 -7.19
C GLY A 42 1.79 7.54 -6.37
N PHE A 43 1.56 7.85 -5.09
CA PHE A 43 0.49 7.22 -4.32
C PHE A 43 -0.85 7.90 -4.60
N LYS A 44 -1.91 7.11 -4.72
CA LYS A 44 -3.27 7.60 -4.90
C LYS A 44 -4.31 6.65 -4.31
N VAL A 45 -5.34 7.21 -3.68
CA VAL A 45 -6.60 6.51 -3.42
C VAL A 45 -7.38 6.45 -4.74
N ALA A 46 -7.43 5.27 -5.37
CA ALA A 46 -8.08 5.09 -6.66
C ALA A 46 -9.61 5.18 -6.55
N ARG A 47 -10.18 4.54 -5.53
CA ARG A 47 -11.60 4.65 -5.17
C ARG A 47 -11.85 4.22 -3.72
N THR A 48 -12.97 4.67 -3.17
CA THR A 48 -13.54 4.14 -1.92
C THR A 48 -14.69 3.20 -2.26
N GLU A 49 -14.68 2.01 -1.69
CA GLU A 49 -15.60 0.91 -2.02
C GLU A 49 -16.99 1.13 -1.40
N LEU A 50 -18.04 0.95 -2.23
CA LEU A 50 -19.41 0.85 -1.77
C LEU A 50 -19.69 -0.59 -1.33
N LYS A 51 -19.77 -0.80 -0.02
CA LYS A 51 -19.90 -2.14 0.57
C LYS A 51 -21.32 -2.49 1.00
N MET A 52 -21.66 -3.77 0.96
CA MET A 52 -22.90 -4.32 1.53
C MET A 52 -22.96 -4.10 3.05
N GLY A 53 -21.90 -4.46 3.77
CA GLY A 53 -21.76 -4.37 5.23
C GLY A 53 -20.51 -3.62 5.66
N MET A 54 -20.23 -3.57 6.97
CA MET A 54 -19.12 -2.79 7.56
C MET A 54 -19.09 -1.34 7.04
N ARG A 55 -20.26 -0.74 6.83
CA ARG A 55 -20.40 0.55 6.15
C ARG A 55 -19.76 1.71 6.91
N ALA A 56 -19.59 1.57 8.22
CA ALA A 56 -18.87 2.53 9.07
C ALA A 56 -17.34 2.48 8.89
N SER A 57 -16.79 1.35 8.39
CA SER A 57 -15.36 1.25 8.07
C SER A 57 -15.17 1.52 6.58
N GLY A 58 -14.52 2.64 6.24
CA GLY A 58 -14.09 2.91 4.86
C GLY A 58 -13.21 1.78 4.35
N ALA A 59 -13.30 1.44 3.07
CA ALA A 59 -12.36 0.50 2.44
C ALA A 59 -11.98 1.08 1.08
N ALA A 60 -10.69 1.15 0.79
CA ALA A 60 -10.20 1.81 -0.41
C ALA A 60 -9.41 0.86 -1.30
N GLU A 61 -9.48 1.13 -2.60
CA GLU A 61 -8.48 0.67 -3.54
C GLU A 61 -7.37 1.72 -3.64
N LEU A 62 -6.13 1.28 -3.47
CA LEU A 62 -4.94 2.10 -3.45
C LEU A 62 -4.07 1.78 -4.65
N GLU A 63 -3.52 2.80 -5.26
CA GLU A 63 -2.65 2.73 -6.41
C GLU A 63 -1.28 3.30 -6.06
N LEU A 64 -0.23 2.55 -6.38
CA LEU A 64 1.16 2.96 -6.27
C LEU A 64 1.75 2.97 -7.67
N ASN A 65 2.09 4.15 -8.17
CA ASN A 65 2.71 4.36 -9.47
C ASN A 65 4.07 5.04 -9.28
N ASN A 66 5.14 4.26 -9.40
CA ASN A 66 6.52 4.70 -9.20
C ASN A 66 6.77 5.40 -7.86
N VAL A 67 6.12 4.92 -6.80
CA VAL A 67 6.32 5.43 -5.43
C VAL A 67 7.74 5.12 -4.96
N PHE A 68 8.50 6.15 -4.62
CA PHE A 68 9.82 5.98 -4.02
C PHE A 68 9.69 5.61 -2.53
N VAL A 69 10.49 4.62 -2.09
CA VAL A 69 10.56 4.21 -0.68
C VAL A 69 12.04 4.25 -0.26
N PRO A 70 12.42 5.08 0.73
CA PRO A 70 13.80 5.12 1.20
C PRO A 70 14.15 3.87 2.03
N ASP A 71 15.43 3.50 2.08
CA ASP A 71 15.91 2.29 2.76
C ASP A 71 15.49 2.22 4.24
N GLN A 72 15.46 3.35 4.93
CA GLN A 72 15.02 3.44 6.33
C GLN A 72 13.54 3.07 6.55
N ASN A 73 12.73 3.09 5.48
CA ASN A 73 11.32 2.72 5.51
C ASN A 73 11.11 1.24 5.14
N VAL A 74 12.17 0.48 4.89
CA VAL A 74 12.10 -0.98 4.74
C VAL A 74 12.02 -1.61 6.13
N VAL A 75 10.87 -2.16 6.49
CA VAL A 75 10.60 -2.67 7.83
C VAL A 75 11.22 -4.06 7.98
N GLY A 76 12.28 -4.15 8.79
CA GLY A 76 12.96 -5.42 9.08
C GLY A 76 14.00 -5.85 8.05
N GLY A 77 14.34 -4.99 7.08
CA GLY A 77 15.31 -5.28 6.00
C GLY A 77 14.69 -5.94 4.76
N LEU A 78 15.46 -5.97 3.67
CA LEU A 78 15.08 -6.69 2.44
C LEU A 78 15.15 -8.20 2.69
N ARG A 79 14.16 -8.93 2.20
CA ARG A 79 14.12 -10.40 2.17
C ARG A 79 14.32 -10.94 0.78
#